data_AF-A0A402C5P6-F1
#
_entry.id   AF-A0A402C5P6-F1
#
_cell.length_a   1.000
_cell.length_b   1.000
_cell.length_c   1.000
_cell.angle_alpha   90.00
_cell.angle_beta   90.00
_cell.angle_gamma   90.00
#
_symmetry.space_group_name_H-M   'P 1'
#
loop_
_entity.id
_entity.type
_entity.pdbx_description
1 polymer ?
#
loop_
_entity_poly.entity_id
_entity_poly.type
_entity_poly.pdbx_seq_one_letter_code
_entity_poly.pdbx_strand_id
1 'polypeptide(L)'
;MILQFGPDSAAMAPDFDPAAAGEEFMTYNPDLAALVEPDSPGMHTSETIDYVLILEGEVWLELDEGAETCLSAGDVVVQLGPRHAWRNKSERPAKLAITMVGAQRAC
;
A
#
# COMPACT_ATOMS: atom_id res chain seq x y z
N MET A 1 0.17 -13.21 -0.08
CA MET A 1 -0.78 -12.84 1.00
C MET A 1 -1.99 -12.12 0.40
N ILE A 2 -3.08 -12.00 1.14
CA ILE A 2 -4.22 -11.15 0.75
C ILE A 2 -4.30 -9.99 1.73
N LEU A 3 -4.33 -8.76 1.23
CA LEU A 3 -4.52 -7.54 2.02
C LEU A 3 -5.87 -6.92 1.71
N GLN A 4 -6.48 -6.31 2.73
CA GLN A 4 -7.68 -5.48 2.57
C GLN A 4 -7.33 -4.04 2.89
N PHE A 5 -7.50 -3.15 1.93
CA PHE A 5 -7.34 -1.70 2.10
C PHE A 5 -8.71 -1.08 2.37
N GLY A 6 -8.91 -0.55 3.57
CA GLY A 6 -10.08 0.26 3.87
C GLY A 6 -10.04 1.62 3.14
N PRO A 7 -11.18 2.32 3.02
CA PRO A 7 -11.22 3.70 2.52
C PRO A 7 -10.26 4.63 3.26
N ASP A 8 -9.60 5.55 2.56
CA ASP A 8 -8.74 6.56 3.19
C ASP A 8 -9.53 7.44 4.18
N SER A 9 -10.83 7.63 3.91
CA SER A 9 -11.76 8.34 4.80
C SER A 9 -11.92 7.66 6.16
N ALA A 10 -11.60 6.37 6.31
CA ALA A 10 -11.64 5.70 7.60
C ALA A 10 -10.61 6.27 8.59
N ALA A 11 -9.45 6.73 8.09
CA ALA A 11 -8.45 7.42 8.91
C ALA A 11 -8.87 8.85 9.31
N MET A 12 -9.96 9.36 8.73
CA MET A 12 -10.56 10.66 9.08
C MET A 12 -11.77 10.52 10.02
N ALA A 13 -12.11 9.30 10.43
CA ALA A 13 -13.25 9.06 11.31
C ALA A 13 -13.01 9.71 12.70
N PRO A 14 -14.06 10.26 13.36
CA PRO A 14 -13.90 10.95 14.65
C PRO A 14 -13.34 10.08 15.79
N ASP A 15 -13.51 8.76 15.66
CA ASP A 15 -13.08 7.73 16.62
C ASP A 15 -11.78 7.02 16.21
N PHE A 16 -11.13 7.46 15.12
CA PHE A 16 -9.83 6.92 14.74
C PHE A 16 -8.73 7.40 15.70
N ASP A 17 -8.01 6.45 16.32
CA ASP A 17 -6.84 6.72 17.15
C ASP A 17 -5.55 6.49 16.34
N PRO A 18 -4.88 7.55 15.85
CA PRO A 18 -3.69 7.41 15.02
C PRO A 18 -2.48 6.86 15.81
N ALA A 19 -2.42 7.08 17.13
CA ALA A 19 -1.31 6.59 17.95
C ALA A 19 -1.42 5.08 18.15
N ALA A 20 -2.61 4.60 18.51
CA ALA A 20 -2.88 3.17 18.63
C ALA A 20 -2.68 2.43 17.30
N ALA A 21 -3.17 2.99 16.18
CA ALA A 21 -2.99 2.43 14.85
C ALA A 21 -1.49 2.37 14.46
N GLY A 22 -0.72 3.41 14.78
CA GLY A 22 0.73 3.42 14.56
C GLY A 22 1.47 2.37 15.38
N GLU A 23 1.12 2.21 16.66
CA GLU A 23 1.69 1.18 17.54
C GLU A 23 1.38 -0.25 17.04
N GLU A 24 0.13 -0.49 16.64
CA GLU A 24 -0.29 -1.76 16.04
C GLU A 24 0.51 -2.05 14.76
N PHE A 25 0.64 -1.05 13.87
CA PHE A 25 1.38 -1.19 12.63
C PHE A 25 2.85 -1.56 12.87
N MET A 26 3.53 -0.88 13.79
CA MET A 26 4.92 -1.18 14.15
C MET A 26 5.08 -2.56 14.81
N THR A 27 4.09 -2.98 15.61
CA THR A 27 4.13 -4.27 16.31
C THR A 27 4.02 -5.45 15.35
N TYR A 28 3.10 -5.37 14.39
CA TYR A 28 2.80 -6.50 13.50
C TYR A 28 3.53 -6.43 12.16
N ASN A 29 4.01 -5.26 11.75
CA ASN A 29 4.69 -5.05 10.47
C ASN A 29 6.02 -4.27 10.63
N PRO A 30 6.93 -4.69 11.53
CA PRO A 30 8.13 -3.92 11.86
C PRO A 30 9.03 -3.66 10.65
N ASP A 31 9.20 -4.65 9.77
CA ASP A 31 10.05 -4.53 8.58
C ASP A 31 9.47 -3.54 7.55
N LEU A 32 8.15 -3.53 7.38
CA LEU A 32 7.48 -2.54 6.52
C LEU A 32 7.51 -1.16 7.16
N ALA A 33 7.27 -1.07 8.47
CA ALA A 33 7.30 0.20 9.21
C ALA A 33 8.67 0.88 9.12
N ALA A 34 9.76 0.11 9.06
CA ALA A 34 11.11 0.65 8.87
C ALA A 34 11.35 1.25 7.46
N LEU A 35 10.51 0.91 6.47
CA LEU A 35 10.63 1.38 5.08
C LEU A 35 9.69 2.55 4.76
N VAL A 36 8.64 2.76 5.57
CA VAL A 36 7.68 3.84 5.36
C VAL A 36 8.30 5.19 5.70
N GLU A 37 8.10 6.15 4.82
CA GLU A 37 8.64 7.51 4.98
C GLU A 37 7.85 8.32 6.01
N PRO A 38 8.51 8.93 7.02
CA PRO A 38 7.82 9.72 8.05
C PRO A 38 7.05 10.92 7.51
N ASP A 39 7.59 11.57 6.46
CA ASP A 39 7.04 12.79 5.87
C ASP A 39 6.10 12.50 4.68
N SER A 40 5.88 11.23 4.35
CA SER A 40 5.05 10.80 3.21
C SER A 40 4.30 9.52 3.56
N PRO A 41 3.16 9.61 4.26
CA PRO A 41 2.44 8.45 4.79
C PRO A 41 2.20 7.35 3.75
N GLY A 42 2.62 6.13 4.07
CA GLY A 42 2.48 4.96 3.20
C GLY A 42 3.43 4.91 1.99
N MET A 43 4.17 5.97 1.68
CA MET A 43 5.22 5.91 0.66
C MET A 43 6.39 5.09 1.18
N HIS A 44 6.82 4.12 0.38
CA HIS A 44 7.94 3.25 0.73
C HIS A 44 8.60 2.66 -0.53
N THR A 45 9.78 2.10 -0.34
CA THR A 45 10.48 1.27 -1.34
C THR A 45 10.87 -0.05 -0.71
N SER A 46 10.87 -1.11 -1.50
CA SER A 46 11.32 -2.44 -1.11
C SER A 46 12.26 -3.01 -2.17
N GLU A 47 13.23 -3.82 -1.73
CA GLU A 47 14.08 -4.63 -2.62
C GLU A 47 13.32 -5.90 -3.06
N THR A 48 12.20 -5.71 -3.75
CA THR A 48 11.30 -6.77 -4.19
C THR A 48 10.78 -6.56 -5.61
N ILE A 49 10.36 -7.67 -6.22
CA ILE A 49 9.41 -7.68 -7.33
C ILE A 49 8.06 -8.08 -6.75
N ASP A 50 7.06 -7.23 -6.95
CA ASP A 50 5.71 -7.43 -6.42
C ASP A 50 4.73 -7.67 -7.55
N TYR A 51 4.02 -8.80 -7.49
CA TYR A 51 2.88 -9.12 -8.34
C TYR A 51 1.61 -8.86 -7.55
N VAL A 52 0.88 -7.82 -7.91
CA VAL A 52 -0.33 -7.39 -7.22
C VAL A 52 -1.52 -7.58 -8.15
N LEU A 53 -2.42 -8.47 -7.77
CA LEU A 53 -3.72 -8.66 -8.43
C LEU A 53 -4.81 -8.00 -7.59
N ILE A 54 -5.59 -7.12 -8.21
CA ILE A 54 -6.77 -6.56 -7.56
C ILE A 54 -7.90 -7.60 -7.63
N LEU A 55 -8.35 -8.06 -6.46
CA LEU A 55 -9.41 -9.07 -6.35
C LEU A 55 -10.80 -8.44 -6.31
N GLU A 56 -10.94 -7.30 -5.61
CA GLU A 56 -12.21 -6.64 -5.33
C GLU A 56 -12.00 -5.15 -5.10
N GLY A 57 -12.95 -4.31 -5.52
CA GLY A 57 -12.94 -2.87 -5.29
C GLY A 57 -12.06 -2.09 -6.27
N GLU A 58 -11.78 -0.85 -5.90
CA GLU A 58 -10.91 0.08 -6.62
C GLU A 58 -9.80 0.56 -5.67
N VAL A 59 -8.57 0.65 -6.17
CA VAL A 59 -7.42 1.16 -5.41
C VAL A 59 -6.52 1.96 -6.33
N TRP A 60 -5.86 2.98 -5.79
CA TRP A 60 -4.94 3.83 -6.52
C TRP A 60 -3.52 3.45 -6.15
N LEU A 61 -2.71 3.20 -7.18
CA LEU A 61 -1.26 3.14 -7.06
C LEU A 61 -0.72 4.56 -7.25
N GLU A 62 -0.18 5.15 -6.18
CA GLU A 62 0.54 6.41 -6.19
C GLU A 62 2.03 6.15 -6.36
N LEU A 63 2.67 6.89 -7.26
CA LEU A 63 4.09 6.89 -7.57
C LEU A 63 4.68 8.28 -7.31
N ASP A 64 5.94 8.48 -7.69
CA ASP A 64 6.61 9.77 -7.55
C ASP A 64 5.88 10.92 -8.26
N GLU A 65 6.09 12.13 -7.74
CA GLU A 65 5.50 13.37 -8.24
C GLU A 65 3.96 13.38 -8.26
N GLY A 66 3.32 12.51 -7.47
CA GLY A 66 1.87 12.39 -7.38
C GLY A 66 1.24 11.72 -8.61
N ALA A 67 2.04 11.03 -9.42
CA ALA A 67 1.51 10.22 -10.52
C ALA A 67 0.67 9.07 -9.94
N GLU A 68 -0.55 8.92 -10.44
CA GLU A 68 -1.51 7.96 -9.89
C GLU A 68 -2.20 7.17 -10.99
N THR A 69 -2.50 5.90 -10.70
CA THR A 69 -3.33 5.06 -11.55
C THR A 69 -4.40 4.38 -10.71
N CYS A 70 -5.67 4.56 -11.09
CA CYS A 70 -6.79 3.80 -10.51
C CYS A 70 -6.82 2.39 -11.13
N LEU A 71 -6.90 1.38 -10.27
CA LEU A 71 -6.91 -0.04 -10.62
C LEU A 71 -8.20 -0.66 -10.08
N SER A 72 -8.83 -1.51 -10.91
CA SER A 72 -10.07 -2.22 -10.61
C SER A 72 -9.85 -3.72 -10.49
N ALA A 73 -10.83 -4.43 -9.95
CA ALA A 73 -10.82 -5.90 -9.89
C ALA A 73 -10.48 -6.53 -11.26
N GLY A 74 -9.47 -7.41 -11.26
CA GLY A 74 -8.92 -8.06 -12.45
C GLY A 74 -7.63 -7.42 -12.98
N ASP A 75 -7.32 -6.17 -12.61
CA ASP A 75 -6.07 -5.53 -12.99
C ASP A 75 -4.88 -6.14 -12.24
N VAL A 76 -3.72 -6.14 -12.91
CA VAL A 76 -2.46 -6.65 -12.38
C VAL A 76 -1.37 -5.59 -12.49
N VAL A 77 -0.67 -5.37 -11.38
CA VAL A 77 0.54 -4.54 -11.32
C VAL A 77 1.75 -5.46 -11.14
N VAL A 78 2.80 -5.20 -11.90
CA VAL A 78 4.14 -5.75 -11.68
C VAL A 78 5.03 -4.61 -11.25
N GLN A 79 5.41 -4.61 -9.99
CA GLN A 79 6.22 -3.56 -9.37
C GLN A 79 7.67 -4.03 -9.24
N LEU A 80 8.61 -3.24 -9.76
CA LEU A 80 10.05 -3.54 -9.75
C LEU A 80 10.79 -2.67 -8.72
N GLY A 81 10.27 -2.59 -7.51
CA GLY A 81 10.78 -1.73 -6.42
C GLY A 81 10.75 -0.20 -6.63
N PRO A 82 9.81 0.41 -7.39
CA PRO A 82 9.65 1.86 -7.39
C PRO A 82 9.13 2.35 -6.04
N ARG A 83 9.39 3.62 -5.74
CA ARG A 83 8.77 4.31 -4.60
C ARG A 83 7.28 4.44 -4.87
N HIS A 84 6.45 3.99 -3.93
CA HIS A 84 5.02 3.93 -4.15
C HIS A 84 4.21 3.94 -2.85
N ALA A 85 2.92 4.25 -2.96
CA ALA A 85 1.91 4.01 -1.94
C ALA A 85 0.61 3.49 -2.55
N TRP A 86 -0.19 2.83 -1.73
CA TRP A 86 -1.54 2.42 -2.06
C TRP A 86 -2.54 3.36 -1.37
N ARG A 87 -3.48 3.90 -2.14
CA ARG A 87 -4.56 4.77 -1.66
C ARG A 87 -5.90 4.15 -1.98
N ASN A 88 -6.84 4.21 -1.07
CA ASN A 88 -8.21 3.83 -1.37
C ASN A 88 -9.10 5.07 -1.27
N LYS A 89 -9.20 5.79 -2.39
CA LYS A 89 -10.01 7.00 -2.52
C LYS A 89 -11.51 6.71 -2.71
N SER A 90 -11.89 5.43 -2.72
CA SER A 90 -13.29 5.01 -2.82
C SER A 90 -13.96 4.96 -1.46
N GLU A 91 -15.28 4.73 -1.44
CA GLU A 91 -16.06 4.56 -0.20
C GLU A 91 -16.12 3.09 0.28
N ARG A 92 -15.46 2.15 -0.42
CA ARG A 92 -15.54 0.71 -0.12
C ARG A 92 -14.16 0.10 0.03
N PRO A 93 -13.98 -0.95 0.84
CA PRO A 93 -12.71 -1.66 0.90
C PRO A 93 -12.31 -2.27 -0.44
N ALA A 94 -11.01 -2.33 -0.70
CA ALA A 94 -10.41 -3.06 -1.80
C ALA A 94 -9.63 -4.26 -1.28
N LYS A 95 -9.58 -5.36 -2.05
CA LYS A 95 -8.79 -6.56 -1.70
C LYS A 95 -7.74 -6.84 -2.75
N LEU A 96 -6.51 -7.05 -2.30
CA LEU A 96 -5.34 -7.27 -3.15
C LEU A 96 -4.72 -8.62 -2.81
N ALA A 97 -4.46 -9.45 -3.82
CA ALA A 97 -3.56 -10.59 -3.69
C ALA A 97 -2.15 -10.15 -4.08
N ILE A 98 -1.22 -10.27 -3.14
CA ILE A 98 0.16 -9.80 -3.30
C ILE A 98 1.12 -10.98 -3.16
N THR A 99 1.96 -11.16 -4.16
CA THR A 99 3.13 -12.04 -4.10
C THR A 99 4.38 -11.20 -4.25
N MET A 100 5.23 -11.18 -3.23
CA MET A 100 6.49 -10.43 -3.23
C MET A 100 7.65 -11.41 -3.31
N VAL A 101 8.64 -11.10 -4.15
CA VAL A 101 9.86 -11.87 -4.30
C VAL A 101 11.04 -10.94 -4.06
N GLY A 102 11.93 -11.26 -3.12
CA GLY A 102 13.15 -10.47 -2.89
C GLY A 102 14.00 -10.37 -4.16
N ALA A 103 14.44 -9.16 -4.49
CA ALA A 103 15.20 -8.86 -5.70
C ALA A 103 16.23 -7.76 -5.45
N GLN A 104 17.42 -7.91 -6.02
CA GLN A 104 18.47 -6.89 -5.95
C GLN A 104 18.36 -5.95 -7.14
N ARG A 105 18.56 -4.65 -6.91
CA ARG A 105 18.68 -3.68 -8.00
C ARG A 105 19.95 -3.96 -8.79
N ALA A 106 19.84 -4.03 -10.11
CA ALA A 106 21.01 -4.11 -10.97
C ALA A 106 21.76 -2.78 -10.94
N CYS A 107 23.08 -2.85 -10.72
CA CYS A 107 23.99 -1.71 -10.75
C CYS A 107 24.18 -1.16 -12.17
#